data_AF-A0A1H7U3P3-F1
#
_entry.id   AF-A0A1H7U3P3-F1
#
_cell.length_a   1.000
_cell.length_b   1.000
_cell.length_c   1.000
_cell.angle_alpha   90.00
_cell.angle_beta   90.00
_cell.angle_gamma   90.00
#
_symmetry.space_group_name_H-M   'P 1'
#
loop_
_entity.id
_entity.type
_entity.pdbx_description
1 polymer ?
#
loop_
_entity_poly.entity_id
_entity_poly.type
_entity_poly.pdbx_seq_one_letter_code
_entity_poly.pdbx_strand_id
1 'polypeptide(L)'
;MSHPIRSEQEEQFEQLCLAVDAGDVHEQEAIEYFETQSHEPDFDAAPWLDIALYHAPEVARGIIDFVSPEDRERSDIAQTIADNLDISYSDDECERFAQTIRFALANGVPVDLDVVLDGCHRALDDLDTWASDDAKAPLVQLRDTVLELHGQY
;
A
#
# COMPACT_ATOMS: atom_id res chain seq x y z
N MET A 1 4.22 6.11 -17.83
CA MET A 1 5.54 6.62 -17.39
C MET A 1 6.40 5.41 -17.09
N SER A 2 7.71 5.44 -17.32
CA SER A 2 8.57 4.31 -16.94
C SER A 2 8.62 4.26 -15.42
N HIS A 3 8.08 3.20 -14.81
CA HIS A 3 8.39 2.90 -13.42
C HIS A 3 9.92 2.83 -13.29
N PRO A 4 10.54 3.48 -12.28
CA PRO A 4 11.95 3.28 -12.01
C PRO A 4 12.21 1.77 -11.92
N ILE A 5 13.28 1.31 -12.55
CA ILE A 5 13.71 -0.09 -12.36
C ILE A 5 14.06 -0.21 -10.88
N ARG A 6 13.34 -1.08 -10.16
CA ARG A 6 13.60 -1.33 -8.75
C ARG A 6 15.03 -1.82 -8.56
N SER A 7 15.65 -1.43 -7.45
CA SER A 7 16.95 -1.97 -7.09
C SER A 7 16.84 -3.44 -6.71
N GLU A 8 17.94 -4.20 -6.82
CA GLU A 8 17.98 -5.60 -6.39
C GLU A 8 17.60 -5.74 -4.90
N GLN A 9 17.95 -4.75 -4.09
CA GLN A 9 17.60 -4.68 -2.67
C GLN A 9 16.10 -4.44 -2.45
N GLU A 10 15.46 -3.58 -3.23
CA GLU A 10 14.01 -3.36 -3.20
C GLU A 10 13.25 -4.62 -3.59
N GLU A 11 13.68 -5.30 -4.66
CA GLU A 11 13.08 -6.57 -5.08
C GLU A 11 13.22 -7.63 -3.97
N GLN A 12 14.38 -7.73 -3.33
CA GLN A 12 14.58 -8.64 -2.20
C GLN A 12 13.68 -8.28 -1.00
N PHE A 13 13.55 -7.00 -0.68
CA PHE A 13 12.67 -6.55 0.40
C PHE A 13 11.20 -6.82 0.10
N GLU A 14 10.76 -6.65 -1.14
CA GLU A 14 9.42 -7.03 -1.58
C GLU A 14 9.18 -8.52 -1.42
N GLN A 15 10.14 -9.37 -1.79
CA GLN A 15 10.02 -10.82 -1.57
C GLN A 15 9.91 -11.16 -0.07
N LEU A 16 10.62 -10.45 0.80
CA LEU A 16 10.48 -10.61 2.25
C LEU A 16 9.07 -10.19 2.71
N CYS A 17 8.57 -9.04 2.25
CA CYS A 17 7.23 -8.58 2.60
C CYS A 17 6.13 -9.57 2.13
N LEU A 18 6.27 -10.10 0.91
CA LEU A 18 5.37 -11.13 0.39
C LEU A 18 5.43 -12.43 1.23
N ALA A 19 6.62 -12.83 1.66
CA ALA A 19 6.78 -14.00 2.54
C ALA A 19 6.18 -13.77 3.93
N VAL A 20 6.22 -12.54 4.44
CA VAL A 20 5.56 -12.16 5.70
C VAL A 20 4.04 -12.24 5.54
N ASP A 21 3.48 -11.67 4.46
CA ASP A 21 2.03 -11.73 4.15
C ASP A 21 1.54 -13.18 4.01
N ALA A 22 2.37 -14.06 3.42
CA ALA A 22 2.09 -15.49 3.32
C ALA A 22 2.21 -16.25 4.66
N GLY A 23 2.77 -15.63 5.70
CA GLY A 23 3.07 -16.26 6.99
C GLY A 23 4.25 -17.22 6.97
N ASP A 24 5.10 -17.15 5.93
CA ASP A 24 6.28 -18.01 5.76
C ASP A 24 7.48 -17.52 6.59
N VAL A 25 7.56 -16.21 6.83
CA VAL A 25 8.63 -15.58 7.64
C VAL A 25 8.04 -14.59 8.64
N HIS A 26 8.79 -14.30 9.71
CA HIS A 26 8.38 -13.33 10.72
C HIS A 26 8.65 -11.89 10.23
N GLU A 27 7.79 -10.92 10.56
CA GLU A 27 7.91 -9.52 10.10
C GLU A 27 9.23 -8.87 10.48
N GLN A 28 9.80 -9.31 11.61
CA GLN A 28 11.10 -8.90 12.14
C GLN A 28 12.25 -9.14 11.15
N GLU A 29 12.20 -10.18 10.31
CA GLU A 29 13.24 -10.43 9.31
C GLU A 29 13.26 -9.33 8.24
N ALA A 30 12.08 -8.89 7.79
CA ALA A 30 11.95 -7.79 6.84
C ALA A 30 12.36 -6.46 7.48
N ILE A 31 11.98 -6.21 8.73
CA ILE A 31 12.36 -5.01 9.49
C ILE A 31 13.88 -4.93 9.65
N GLU A 32 14.54 -6.02 10.04
CA GLU A 32 16.01 -6.08 10.18
C GLU A 32 16.73 -5.89 8.85
N TYR A 33 16.16 -6.42 7.77
CA TYR A 33 16.69 -6.19 6.43
C TYR A 33 16.59 -4.71 6.04
N PHE A 34 15.43 -4.08 6.23
CA PHE A 34 15.25 -2.64 6.04
C PHE A 34 16.25 -1.83 6.87
N GLU A 35 16.37 -2.13 8.17
CA GLU A 35 17.32 -1.44 9.07
C GLU A 35 18.76 -1.59 8.59
N THR A 36 19.15 -2.76 8.09
CA THR A 36 20.50 -2.97 7.57
C THR A 36 20.76 -2.10 6.35
N GLN A 37 19.81 -2.06 5.40
CA GLN A 37 19.96 -1.29 4.17
C GLN A 37 19.86 0.22 4.39
N SER A 38 19.12 0.68 5.41
CA SER A 38 18.94 2.11 5.69
C SER A 38 20.21 2.86 6.08
N HIS A 39 21.28 2.12 6.39
CA HIS A 39 22.61 2.68 6.66
C HIS A 39 23.45 2.91 5.39
N GLU A 40 22.99 2.46 4.21
CA GLU A 40 23.69 2.68 2.95
C GLU A 40 23.56 4.15 2.51
N PRO A 41 24.63 4.75 1.95
CA PRO A 41 24.69 6.19 1.69
C PRO A 41 23.70 6.72 0.65
N ASP A 42 23.18 5.86 -0.22
CA ASP A 42 22.22 6.20 -1.28
C ASP A 42 20.84 5.55 -1.04
N PHE A 43 20.54 5.15 0.21
CA PHE A 43 19.27 4.52 0.54
C PHE A 43 18.10 5.51 0.43
N ASP A 44 17.10 5.14 -0.37
CA ASP A 44 15.84 5.86 -0.49
C ASP A 44 14.73 5.09 0.24
N ALA A 45 14.28 5.60 1.39
CA ALA A 45 13.28 4.93 2.23
C ALA A 45 11.85 4.98 1.65
N ALA A 46 11.56 5.91 0.74
CA ALA A 46 10.21 6.11 0.22
C ALA A 46 9.66 4.88 -0.54
N PRO A 47 10.35 4.31 -1.55
CA PRO A 47 9.84 3.12 -2.25
C PRO A 47 9.75 1.89 -1.35
N TRP A 48 10.59 1.79 -0.31
CA TRP A 48 10.55 0.71 0.66
C TRP A 48 9.32 0.81 1.57
N LEU A 49 8.99 2.03 2.00
CA LEU A 49 7.76 2.27 2.75
C LEU A 49 6.54 1.87 1.92
N ASP A 50 6.49 2.20 0.63
CA ASP A 50 5.37 1.82 -0.24
C ASP A 50 5.25 0.30 -0.43
N ILE A 51 6.38 -0.39 -0.63
CA ILE A 51 6.43 -1.86 -0.67
C ILE A 51 5.83 -2.46 0.62
N ALA A 52 6.27 -1.96 1.78
CA ALA A 52 5.79 -2.46 3.06
C ALA A 52 4.30 -2.14 3.28
N LEU A 53 3.86 -0.91 2.99
CA LEU A 53 2.46 -0.50 3.14
C LEU A 53 1.51 -1.35 2.29
N TYR A 54 1.95 -1.72 1.08
CA TYR A 54 1.14 -2.48 0.14
C TYR A 54 1.13 -3.98 0.44
N HIS A 55 2.30 -4.58 0.71
CA HIS A 55 2.43 -6.02 0.86
C HIS A 55 2.33 -6.52 2.30
N ALA A 56 2.88 -5.80 3.28
CA ALA A 56 2.98 -6.27 4.66
C ALA A 56 2.81 -5.11 5.66
N PRO A 57 1.58 -4.68 5.97
CA PRO A 57 1.31 -3.53 6.85
C PRO A 57 1.97 -3.62 8.24
N GLU A 58 2.21 -4.82 8.75
CA GLU A 58 2.97 -5.10 9.97
C GLU A 58 4.45 -4.71 9.86
N VAL A 59 5.08 -4.92 8.70
CA VAL A 59 6.43 -4.44 8.42
C VAL A 59 6.42 -2.92 8.34
N ALA A 60 5.42 -2.33 7.67
CA ALA A 60 5.27 -0.88 7.57
C ALA A 60 5.17 -0.23 8.96
N ARG A 61 4.43 -0.84 9.90
CA ARG A 61 4.37 -0.43 11.31
C ARG A 61 5.72 -0.50 12.02
N GLY A 62 6.53 -1.49 11.70
CA GLY A 62 7.87 -1.65 12.28
C GLY A 62 8.89 -0.65 11.76
N ILE A 63 8.77 -0.24 10.49
CA ILE A 63 9.76 0.63 9.85
C ILE A 63 9.40 2.13 9.90
N ILE A 64 8.13 2.48 10.17
CA ILE A 64 7.63 3.86 9.99
C ILE A 64 8.49 4.89 10.74
N ASP A 65 8.93 4.59 11.96
CA ASP A 65 9.74 5.49 12.80
C ASP A 65 11.17 5.70 12.27
N PHE A 66 11.64 4.83 11.38
CA PHE A 66 12.93 4.97 10.68
C PHE A 66 12.83 5.79 9.39
N VAL A 67 11.61 5.93 8.84
CA VAL A 67 11.38 6.70 7.62
C VAL A 67 11.23 8.17 7.97
N SER A 68 12.04 9.03 7.35
CA SER A 68 12.00 10.47 7.61
C SER A 68 10.68 11.09 7.10
N PRO A 69 10.23 12.22 7.65
CA PRO A 69 9.04 12.90 7.13
C PRO A 69 9.13 13.25 5.64
N GLU A 70 10.32 13.63 5.15
CA GLU A 70 10.55 13.93 3.73
C GLU A 70 10.36 12.70 2.85
N ASP A 71 10.79 11.52 3.32
CA ASP A 71 10.58 10.27 2.59
C ASP A 71 9.12 9.82 2.62
N ARG A 72 8.43 10.02 3.76
CA ARG A 72 6.98 9.75 3.88
C ARG A 72 6.19 10.61 2.90
N GLU A 73 6.53 11.89 2.75
CA GLU A 73 5.88 12.82 1.82
C GLU A 73 6.00 12.40 0.35
N ARG A 74 7.01 11.57 0.02
CA ARG A 74 7.24 11.05 -1.34
C ARG A 74 6.56 9.71 -1.62
N SER A 75 5.78 9.18 -0.67
CA SER A 75 5.02 7.94 -0.85
C SER A 75 4.04 8.01 -2.02
N ASP A 76 4.00 6.95 -2.82
CA ASP A 76 3.09 6.76 -3.95
C ASP A 76 2.05 5.67 -3.66
N ILE A 77 1.75 5.43 -2.38
CA ILE A 77 0.85 4.36 -1.94
C ILE A 77 -0.57 4.52 -2.49
N ALA A 78 -1.04 5.75 -2.68
CA ALA A 78 -2.36 6.04 -3.25
C ALA A 78 -2.47 5.52 -4.69
N GLN A 79 -1.48 5.83 -5.53
CA GLN A 79 -1.40 5.36 -6.91
C GLN A 79 -1.21 3.85 -6.96
N THR A 80 -0.35 3.30 -6.10
CA THR A 80 -0.10 1.86 -6.01
C THR A 80 -1.39 1.08 -5.71
N ILE A 81 -2.19 1.53 -4.74
CA ILE A 81 -3.50 0.92 -4.46
C ILE A 81 -4.41 1.08 -5.68
N ALA A 82 -4.55 2.30 -6.21
CA ALA A 82 -5.46 2.60 -7.32
C ALA A 82 -5.17 1.82 -8.61
N ASP A 83 -3.91 1.48 -8.86
CA ASP A 83 -3.47 0.70 -10.03
C ASP A 83 -3.69 -0.81 -9.89
N ASN A 84 -3.94 -1.31 -8.68
CA ASN A 84 -4.16 -2.73 -8.43
C ASN A 84 -5.63 -3.09 -8.12
N LEU A 85 -6.52 -2.11 -7.93
CA LEU A 85 -7.94 -2.35 -7.61
C LEU A 85 -8.72 -3.08 -8.72
N ASP A 86 -8.20 -3.14 -9.94
CA ASP A 86 -8.79 -3.88 -11.06
C ASP A 86 -8.51 -5.40 -11.00
N ILE A 87 -7.55 -5.82 -10.17
CA ILE A 87 -7.17 -7.24 -9.99
C ILE A 87 -7.22 -7.70 -8.53
N SER A 88 -7.12 -6.78 -7.57
CA SER A 88 -7.10 -7.03 -6.13
C SER A 88 -8.29 -6.34 -5.47
N TYR A 89 -9.41 -7.07 -5.36
CA TYR A 89 -10.67 -6.54 -4.87
C TYR A 89 -11.51 -7.56 -4.09
N SER A 90 -10.88 -8.60 -3.55
CA SER A 90 -11.53 -9.46 -2.57
C SER A 90 -11.85 -8.70 -1.27
N ASP A 91 -12.74 -9.26 -0.44
CA ASP A 91 -13.09 -8.72 0.89
C ASP A 91 -11.84 -8.40 1.71
N ASP A 92 -10.92 -9.37 1.81
CA ASP A 92 -9.69 -9.26 2.61
C ASP A 92 -8.74 -8.19 2.04
N GLU A 93 -8.59 -8.10 0.72
CA GLU A 93 -7.74 -7.09 0.08
C GLU A 93 -8.29 -5.67 0.25
N CYS A 94 -9.60 -5.49 0.05
CA CYS A 94 -10.26 -4.20 0.24
C CYS A 94 -10.19 -3.74 1.69
N GLU A 95 -10.38 -4.66 2.65
CA GLU A 95 -10.20 -4.35 4.07
C GLU A 95 -8.74 -3.95 4.37
N ARG A 96 -7.77 -4.68 3.82
CA ARG A 96 -6.34 -4.37 3.96
C ARG A 96 -6.03 -2.97 3.41
N PHE A 97 -6.49 -2.61 2.22
CA PHE A 97 -6.29 -1.27 1.66
C PHE A 97 -6.89 -0.18 2.55
N ALA A 98 -8.10 -0.39 3.07
CA ALA A 98 -8.72 0.55 4.00
C ALA A 98 -7.91 0.71 5.30
N GLN A 99 -7.31 -0.36 5.82
CA GLN A 99 -6.43 -0.32 6.99
C GLN A 99 -5.10 0.40 6.67
N THR A 100 -4.49 0.10 5.53
CA THR A 100 -3.26 0.76 5.05
C THR A 100 -3.45 2.27 4.90
N ILE A 101 -4.55 2.71 4.26
CA ILE A 101 -4.85 4.14 4.09
C ILE A 101 -4.98 4.85 5.44
N ARG A 102 -5.74 4.27 6.38
CA ARG A 102 -5.90 4.84 7.73
C ARG A 102 -4.56 4.91 8.47
N PHE A 103 -3.74 3.86 8.36
CA PHE A 103 -2.42 3.82 8.97
C PHE A 103 -1.49 4.89 8.38
N ALA A 104 -1.44 5.00 7.05
CA ALA A 104 -0.63 5.99 6.35
C ALA A 104 -0.98 7.42 6.81
N LEU A 105 -2.27 7.79 6.75
CA LEU A 105 -2.76 9.10 7.19
C LEU A 105 -2.43 9.37 8.65
N ALA A 106 -2.61 8.39 9.55
CA ALA A 106 -2.32 8.54 10.97
C ALA A 106 -0.83 8.74 11.29
N ASN A 107 0.07 8.35 10.38
CA ASN A 107 1.53 8.43 10.57
C ASN A 107 2.20 9.51 9.70
N GLY A 108 1.40 10.42 9.12
CA GLY A 108 1.89 11.54 8.33
C GLY A 108 2.38 11.16 6.94
N VAL A 109 1.96 10.00 6.42
CA VAL A 109 2.14 9.64 5.01
C VAL A 109 0.94 10.23 4.24
N PRO A 110 1.15 11.16 3.31
CA PRO A 110 0.06 11.71 2.51
C PRO A 110 -0.52 10.61 1.63
N VAL A 111 -1.85 10.53 1.60
CA VAL A 111 -2.58 9.64 0.70
C VAL A 111 -3.52 10.52 -0.11
N ASP A 112 -3.32 10.57 -1.43
CA ASP A 112 -4.25 11.23 -2.33
C ASP A 112 -5.53 10.38 -2.44
N LEU A 113 -6.55 10.75 -1.67
CA LEU A 113 -7.80 10.01 -1.61
C LEU A 113 -8.61 10.15 -2.91
N ASP A 114 -8.43 11.22 -3.68
CA ASP A 114 -9.08 11.36 -5.00
C ASP A 114 -8.55 10.31 -5.97
N VAL A 115 -7.23 10.05 -5.97
CA VAL A 115 -6.62 8.98 -6.79
C VAL A 115 -7.17 7.60 -6.41
N VAL A 116 -7.31 7.31 -5.11
CA VAL A 116 -7.88 6.04 -4.65
C VAL A 116 -9.36 5.91 -5.04
N LEU A 117 -10.14 6.99 -4.91
CA LEU A 117 -11.55 7.01 -5.33
C LEU A 117 -11.69 6.78 -6.84
N ASP A 118 -10.85 7.41 -7.64
CA ASP A 118 -10.82 7.21 -9.08
C ASP A 118 -10.46 5.76 -9.44
N GLY A 119 -9.53 5.14 -8.69
CA GLY A 119 -9.25 3.71 -8.80
C GLY A 119 -10.47 2.83 -8.49
N CYS A 120 -11.19 3.11 -7.40
CA CYS A 120 -12.41 2.40 -7.04
C CYS A 120 -13.49 2.53 -8.11
N HIS A 121 -13.71 3.74 -8.64
CA HIS A 121 -14.71 3.95 -9.70
C HIS A 121 -14.35 3.20 -10.97
N ARG A 122 -13.08 3.23 -11.39
CA ARG A 122 -12.61 2.52 -12.57
C ARG A 122 -12.81 1.00 -12.44
N ALA A 123 -12.45 0.43 -11.30
CA ALA A 123 -12.63 -1.00 -11.04
C ALA A 123 -14.12 -1.38 -11.01
N LEU A 124 -14.97 -0.58 -10.35
CA LEU A 124 -16.41 -0.81 -10.32
C LEU A 124 -17.05 -0.72 -11.71
N ASP A 125 -16.66 0.28 -12.52
CA ASP A 125 -17.15 0.47 -13.88
C ASP A 125 -16.80 -0.71 -14.79
N ASP A 126 -15.60 -1.30 -14.64
CA ASP A 126 -15.21 -2.51 -15.36
C ASP A 126 -16.11 -3.71 -14.98
N LEU A 127 -16.28 -3.92 -13.68
CA LEU A 127 -17.08 -5.00 -13.11
C LEU A 127 -18.57 -4.88 -13.43
N ASP A 128 -19.11 -3.67 -13.60
CA ASP A 128 -20.55 -3.44 -13.76
C ASP A 128 -21.15 -4.19 -14.96
N THR A 129 -20.32 -4.50 -15.97
CA THR A 129 -20.77 -5.18 -17.18
C THR A 129 -20.83 -6.70 -17.06
N TRP A 130 -20.15 -7.31 -16.09
CA TRP A 130 -19.96 -8.77 -16.05
C TRP A 130 -20.00 -9.42 -14.65
N ALA A 131 -19.83 -8.67 -13.58
CA ALA A 131 -19.80 -9.18 -12.21
C ALA A 131 -21.14 -8.98 -11.48
N SER A 132 -21.40 -9.81 -10.47
CA SER A 132 -22.57 -9.65 -9.59
C SER A 132 -22.36 -8.50 -8.59
N ASP A 133 -23.46 -8.02 -8.00
CA ASP A 133 -23.38 -7.02 -6.93
C ASP A 133 -22.62 -7.54 -5.71
N ASP A 134 -22.73 -8.83 -5.40
CA ASP A 134 -21.96 -9.46 -4.32
C ASP A 134 -20.44 -9.41 -4.60
N ALA A 135 -20.02 -9.61 -5.86
CA ALA A 135 -18.61 -9.52 -6.22
C ALA A 135 -18.07 -8.08 -6.19
N LYS A 136 -18.94 -7.07 -6.37
CA LYS A 136 -18.60 -5.65 -6.29
C LYS A 136 -18.64 -5.11 -4.85
N ALA A 137 -19.29 -5.81 -3.92
CA ALA A 137 -19.54 -5.33 -2.56
C ALA A 137 -18.27 -4.88 -1.82
N PRO A 138 -17.12 -5.58 -1.91
CA PRO A 138 -15.89 -5.14 -1.25
C PRO A 138 -15.38 -3.80 -1.74
N LEU A 139 -15.36 -3.59 -3.07
CA LEU A 139 -14.95 -2.32 -3.67
C LEU A 139 -15.89 -1.18 -3.33
N VAL A 140 -17.20 -1.46 -3.28
CA VAL A 140 -18.20 -0.48 -2.83
C VAL A 140 -17.91 -0.06 -1.39
N GLN A 141 -17.63 -1.01 -0.50
CA GLN A 141 -17.30 -0.73 0.90
C GLN A 141 -15.98 0.05 1.05
N LEU A 142 -14.96 -0.30 0.26
CA LEU A 142 -13.70 0.45 0.23
C LEU A 142 -13.93 1.89 -0.24
N ARG A 143 -14.64 2.09 -1.36
CA ARG A 143 -15.00 3.43 -1.86
C ARG A 143 -15.70 4.26 -0.80
N ASP A 144 -16.71 3.69 -0.14
CA ASP A 144 -17.48 4.39 0.88
C ASP A 144 -16.59 4.75 2.09
N THR A 145 -15.68 3.85 2.47
CA THR A 145 -14.66 4.14 3.49
C THR A 145 -13.74 5.30 3.09
N VAL A 146 -13.27 5.33 1.84
CA VAL A 146 -12.39 6.40 1.34
C VAL A 146 -13.15 7.73 1.28
N LEU A 147 -14.42 7.74 0.88
CA LEU A 147 -15.29 8.93 0.93
C LEU A 147 -15.44 9.47 2.34
N GLU A 148 -15.64 8.59 3.34
CA GLU A 148 -15.71 8.98 4.74
C GLU A 148 -14.40 9.62 5.23
N LEU A 149 -13.25 9.09 4.81
CA LEU A 149 -11.94 9.63 5.15
C LEU A 149 -11.68 10.97 4.45
N HIS A 150 -12.09 11.13 3.19
CA HIS A 150 -11.98 12.38 2.44
C HIS A 150 -12.80 13.51 3.08
N GLY A 151 -13.85 13.20 3.84
CA GLY A 151 -14.58 14.21 4.63
C GLY A 151 -13.87 14.64 5.92
N GLN A 152 -12.83 13.92 6.35
CA GLN A 152 -12.17 14.09 7.65
C GLN A 152 -10.78 14.76 7.56
N TYR A 153 -10.08 14.57 6.44
CA TYR A 153 -8.74 15.08 6.16
C TYR A 153 -8.77 16.15 5.08
#